data_AF-A0A3L6JAT3-F1
#
_entry.id   AF-A0A3L6JAT3-F1
#
_cell.length_a   1.000
_cell.length_b   1.000
_cell.length_c   1.000
_cell.angle_alpha   90.00
_cell.angle_beta   90.00
_cell.angle_gamma   90.00
#
_symmetry.space_group_name_H-M   'P 1'
#
loop_
_entity.id
_entity.type
_entity.pdbx_description
1 polymer ?
#
loop_
_entity_poly.entity_id
_entity_poly.type
_entity_poly.pdbx_seq_one_letter_code
_entity_poly.pdbx_strand_id
1 'polypeptide(L)'
;MRFLQILSPLTNFIQMIAVYLAEIWDFLIFIGTASSAIVVLAGAILWHTDVNQTKGKALVLSGIVLAVVIEYFVIFPPDFVLS
;
A
#
# COMPACT_ATOMS: atom_id res chain seq x y z
N MET A 1 -20.94 -36.93 7.28
CA MET A 1 -19.80 -37.05 6.33
C MET A 1 -19.92 -36.19 5.07
N ARG A 2 -21.12 -35.95 4.50
CA ARG A 2 -21.30 -35.02 3.35
C ARG A 2 -20.88 -33.57 3.60
N PHE A 3 -21.07 -33.04 4.82
CA PHE A 3 -20.67 -31.66 5.16
C PHE A 3 -19.16 -31.41 5.08
N LEU A 4 -18.33 -32.42 5.37
CA LEU A 4 -16.86 -32.32 5.25
C LEU A 4 -16.38 -32.21 3.79
N GLN A 5 -17.16 -32.76 2.84
CA GLN A 5 -16.86 -32.68 1.40
C GLN A 5 -17.28 -31.34 0.78
N ILE A 6 -18.18 -30.57 1.41
CA ILE A 6 -18.58 -29.23 0.97
C ILE A 6 -17.71 -28.15 1.64
N LEU A 7 -17.17 -28.44 2.83
CA LEU A 7 -16.17 -27.58 3.44
C LEU A 7 -14.91 -27.49 2.56
N SER A 8 -14.43 -28.59 1.96
CA SER A 8 -13.17 -28.56 1.22
C SER A 8 -13.17 -27.63 -0.01
N PRO A 9 -14.21 -27.57 -0.88
CA PRO A 9 -14.22 -26.64 -2.00
C PRO A 9 -14.39 -25.18 -1.56
N LEU A 10 -15.18 -24.93 -0.51
CA LEU A 10 -15.36 -23.57 0.02
C LEU A 10 -14.08 -23.05 0.68
N THR A 11 -13.38 -23.89 1.46
CA THR A 11 -12.07 -23.56 2.04
C THR A 11 -11.03 -23.29 0.95
N ASN A 12 -10.97 -24.12 -0.09
CA ASN A 12 -10.06 -23.91 -1.23
C ASN A 12 -10.35 -22.59 -1.95
N PHE A 13 -11.62 -22.25 -2.14
CA PHE A 13 -12.01 -20.99 -2.77
C PHE A 13 -11.62 -19.77 -1.91
N ILE A 14 -11.84 -19.83 -0.60
CA ILE A 14 -11.44 -18.77 0.33
C ILE A 14 -9.91 -18.60 0.34
N GLN A 15 -9.15 -19.69 0.35
CA GLN A 15 -7.69 -19.64 0.23
C GLN A 15 -7.23 -18.97 -1.06
N MET A 16 -7.85 -19.33 -2.19
CA MET A 16 -7.53 -18.71 -3.48
C MET A 16 -7.78 -17.19 -3.46
N ILE A 17 -8.90 -16.74 -2.88
CA ILE A 17 -9.19 -15.31 -2.73
C ILE A 17 -8.16 -14.64 -1.82
N ALA A 18 -7.82 -15.26 -0.68
CA ALA A 18 -6.87 -14.71 0.28
C ALA A 18 -5.49 -14.46 -0.38
N VAL A 19 -5.01 -15.41 -1.19
CA VAL A 19 -3.76 -15.27 -1.94
C VAL A 19 -3.80 -14.07 -2.89
N TYR A 20 -4.86 -13.93 -3.69
CA TYR A 20 -4.99 -12.78 -4.59
C TYR A 20 -5.08 -11.45 -3.84
N LEU A 21 -5.76 -11.42 -2.69
CA LEU A 21 -5.83 -10.21 -1.88
C LEU A 21 -4.46 -9.86 -1.28
N ALA A 22 -3.68 -10.85 -0.84
CA ALA A 22 -2.32 -10.65 -0.37
C ALA A 22 -1.40 -10.10 -1.49
N GLU A 23 -1.49 -10.64 -2.70
CA GLU A 23 -0.73 -10.12 -3.85
C GLU A 23 -1.09 -8.66 -4.19
N ILE A 24 -2.39 -8.33 -4.18
CA ILE A 24 -2.85 -6.97 -4.39
C ILE A 24 -2.35 -6.05 -3.27
N TRP A 25 -2.36 -6.53 -2.03
CA TRP A 25 -1.86 -5.77 -0.89
C TRP A 25 -0.37 -5.41 -1.05
N ASP A 26 0.46 -6.39 -1.37
CA ASP A 26 1.90 -6.18 -1.61
C ASP A 26 2.14 -5.18 -2.75
N PHE A 27 1.34 -5.28 -3.81
CA PHE A 27 1.39 -4.32 -4.92
C PHE A 27 0.99 -2.90 -4.50
N LEU A 28 -0.02 -2.74 -3.64
CA LEU A 28 -0.43 -1.45 -3.11
C LEU A 28 0.64 -0.83 -2.20
N ILE A 29 1.27 -1.63 -1.33
CA ILE A 29 2.39 -1.17 -0.50
C ILE A 29 3.57 -0.73 -1.38
N PHE A 30 3.90 -1.50 -2.41
CA PHE A 30 4.95 -1.16 -3.37
C PHE A 30 4.68 0.17 -4.08
N ILE A 31 3.50 0.34 -4.67
CA ILE A 31 3.14 1.59 -5.36
C ILE A 31 3.08 2.76 -4.39
N GLY A 32 2.52 2.57 -3.19
CA GLY A 32 2.43 3.61 -2.17
C GLY A 32 3.81 4.12 -1.76
N THR A 33 4.75 3.20 -1.54
CA THR A 33 6.14 3.51 -1.19
C THR A 33 6.88 4.22 -2.32
N ALA A 34 6.76 3.72 -3.56
CA ALA A 34 7.37 4.38 -4.71
C ALA A 34 6.78 5.79 -4.94
N SER A 35 5.47 5.93 -4.82
CA SER A 35 4.77 7.20 -5.01
C SER A 35 5.16 8.24 -3.96
N SER A 36 5.28 7.84 -2.69
CA SER A 36 5.69 8.75 -1.61
C SER A 36 7.10 9.30 -1.88
N ALA A 37 8.04 8.45 -2.28
CA ALA A 37 9.38 8.87 -2.67
C ALA A 37 9.37 9.84 -3.86
N ILE A 38 8.62 9.51 -4.92
CA ILE A 38 8.51 10.36 -6.12
C ILE A 38 7.93 11.73 -5.77
N VAL A 39 6.86 11.78 -4.97
CA VAL A 39 6.20 13.03 -4.57
C VAL A 39 7.11 13.90 -3.72
N VAL A 40 7.87 13.31 -2.78
CA VAL A 40 8.86 14.05 -1.97
C VAL A 40 9.95 14.63 -2.88
N LEU A 41 10.50 13.84 -3.79
CA LEU A 41 11.55 14.30 -4.70
C LEU A 41 11.06 15.40 -5.64
N ALA A 42 9.88 15.23 -6.25
CA ALA A 42 9.27 16.24 -7.11
C ALA A 42 9.00 17.55 -6.35
N GLY A 43 8.47 17.44 -5.13
CA GLY A 43 8.28 18.59 -4.24
C GLY A 43 9.59 19.27 -3.88
N ALA A 44 10.64 18.51 -3.57
CA ALA A 44 11.95 19.02 -3.24
C ALA A 44 12.59 19.75 -4.43
N ILE A 45 12.47 19.22 -5.65
CA ILE A 45 12.96 19.89 -6.87
C ILE A 45 12.21 21.21 -7.09
N LEU A 46 10.87 21.21 -7.01
CA LEU A 46 10.05 22.43 -7.15
C LEU A 46 10.38 23.48 -6.09
N TRP A 47 10.69 23.03 -4.88
CA TRP A 47 11.09 23.90 -3.78
C TRP A 47 12.50 24.48 -4.02
N HIS A 48 13.50 23.67 -4.36
CA HIS A 48 14.89 24.15 -4.49
C HIS A 48 15.18 24.90 -5.80
N THR A 49 14.30 24.80 -6.80
CA THR A 49 14.44 25.53 -8.07
C THR A 49 13.71 26.87 -8.09
N ASP A 50 13.09 27.28 -6.97
CA ASP A 50 12.28 28.50 -6.85
C ASP A 50 11.10 28.62 -7.84
N VAL A 51 10.79 27.56 -8.61
CA VAL A 51 9.70 27.55 -9.60
C VAL A 51 8.35 27.73 -8.91
N ASN A 52 8.13 27.03 -7.79
CA ASN A 52 6.94 27.21 -6.97
C ASN A 52 7.17 26.76 -5.53
N GLN A 53 7.66 27.68 -4.70
CA GLN A 53 7.95 27.48 -3.28
C GLN A 53 6.77 26.87 -2.49
N THR A 54 5.57 27.42 -2.64
CA THR A 54 4.39 27.00 -1.89
C THR A 54 3.97 25.57 -2.26
N LYS A 55 3.90 25.27 -3.56
CA LYS A 55 3.55 23.92 -4.04
C LYS A 55 4.65 22.90 -3.72
N GLY A 56 5.92 23.28 -3.83
CA GLY A 56 7.05 22.41 -3.51
C GLY A 56 7.01 21.93 -2.06
N LYS A 57 6.84 22.84 -1.11
CA LYS A 57 6.70 22.51 0.32
C LYS A 57 5.46 21.64 0.60
N ALA A 58 4.33 21.96 -0.04
CA ALA A 58 3.10 21.18 0.11
C ALA A 58 3.25 19.74 -0.41
N LEU A 59 3.96 19.55 -1.53
CA LEU A 59 4.26 18.23 -2.10
C LEU A 59 5.22 17.43 -1.21
N VAL A 60 6.27 18.06 -0.69
CA VAL A 60 7.17 17.39 0.26
C VAL A 60 6.38 16.91 1.48
N LEU A 61 5.53 17.77 2.05
CA LEU A 61 4.71 17.41 3.20
C LEU A 61 3.74 16.28 2.86
N SER A 62 3.03 16.34 1.72
CA SER A 62 2.08 15.29 1.34
C SER A 62 2.76 13.95 1.06
N GLY A 63 3.96 13.95 0.47
CA GLY A 63 4.76 12.75 0.27
C GLY A 63 5.22 12.12 1.58
N ILE A 64 5.64 12.93 2.56
CA ILE A 64 5.99 12.46 3.91
C ILE A 64 4.75 11.86 4.61
N VAL A 65 3.61 12.55 4.55
CA VAL A 65 2.35 12.05 5.14
C VAL A 65 1.95 10.72 4.49
N LEU A 66 2.06 10.61 3.16
CA LEU A 66 1.79 9.35 2.46
C LEU A 66 2.74 8.24 2.94
N ALA A 67 4.03 8.52 3.11
CA ALA A 67 4.98 7.54 3.64
C ALA A 67 4.58 7.04 5.04
N VAL A 68 4.17 7.94 5.94
CA VAL A 68 3.68 7.57 7.28
C VAL A 68 2.43 6.68 7.21
N VAL A 69 1.49 7.01 6.31
CA VAL A 69 0.28 6.20 6.12
C VAL A 69 0.62 4.81 5.59
N ILE A 70 1.54 4.70 4.62
CA ILE A 70 1.99 3.40 4.11
C ILE A 70 2.70 2.60 5.20
N GLU A 71 3.59 3.22 5.97
CA GLU A 71 4.30 2.56 7.07
C GLU A 71 3.33 2.00 8.11
N TYR A 72 2.26 2.73 8.44
CA TYR A 72 1.20 2.21 9.31
C TYR A 72 0.60 0.90 8.77
N PHE A 73 0.31 0.83 7.47
CA PHE A 73 -0.25 -0.38 6.85
C PHE A 73 0.76 -1.52 6.72
N VAL A 74 2.06 -1.22 6.65
CA VAL A 74 3.13 -2.23 6.73
C VAL A 74 3.19 -2.84 8.14
N ILE A 75 3.09 -2.01 9.18
CA ILE A 75 3.15 -2.45 10.58
C ILE A 75 1.88 -3.22 10.97
N PHE A 76 0.72 -2.79 10.46
CA PHE A 76 -0.59 -3.38 10.76
C PHE A 76 -1.26 -3.91 9.49
N PRO A 77 -0.74 -5.00 8.90
CA PRO A 77 -1.34 -5.60 7.72
C PRO A 77 -2.65 -6.32 8.06
N PRO A 78 -3.56 -6.49 7.09
CA PRO A 78 -4.80 -7.22 7.29
C PRO A 78 -4.55 -8.73 7.43
N ASP A 79 -5.48 -9.42 8.11
CA ASP A 79 -5.33 -10.85 8.48
C ASP A 79 -5.09 -11.79 7.29
N PHE A 80 -5.60 -11.47 6.10
CA PHE A 80 -5.41 -12.29 4.89
C PHE A 80 -3.98 -12.26 4.34
N VAL A 81 -3.11 -11.40 4.87
CA VAL A 81 -1.66 -11.37 4.56
C VAL A 81 -0.88 -12.27 5.54
N LEU A 82 -1.42 -12.51 6.73
CA LEU A 82 -0.76 -13.27 7.80
C LEU A 82 -1.03 -14.80 7.71
N SER A 83 -1.88 -15.22 6.78
CA SER A 83 -2.38 -16.60 6.62
C SER A 83 -1.51 -17.47 5.72
#